data_AF-U1LMG1-F1
#
_entry.id   AF-U1LMG1-F1
#
_cell.length_a   1.000
_cell.length_b   1.000
_cell.length_c   1.000
_cell.angle_alpha   90.00
_cell.angle_beta   90.00
_cell.angle_gamma   90.00
#
_symmetry.space_group_name_H-M   'P 1'
#
loop_
_entity.id
_entity.type
_entity.pdbx_description
1 polymer ?
#
loop_
_entity_poly.entity_id
_entity_poly.type
_entity_poly.pdbx_seq_one_letter_code
_entity_poly.pdbx_strand_id
1 'polypeptide(L)'
;MAGRKHLMAVNKAIRAAGLDESGVDAPTIELARDLARKIDAVGAENASTRLTDAYLSASGRLTRAAARVRSERERAERAASSGRGRAAPPAADEGAGAPRLELVEKSPLDAFLGRHKIGA
;
A
#
# COMPACT_ATOMS: atom_id res chain seq x y z
N MET A 1 -12.43 -17.15 -34.65
CA MET A 1 -12.34 -16.00 -33.72
C MET A 1 -11.28 -16.31 -32.68
N ALA A 2 -10.31 -15.42 -32.48
CA ALA A 2 -9.40 -15.46 -31.35
C ALA A 2 -10.21 -15.49 -30.04
N GLY A 3 -10.02 -16.52 -29.20
CA GLY A 3 -10.72 -16.65 -27.93
C GLY A 3 -10.19 -15.64 -26.91
N ARG A 4 -11.07 -15.03 -26.09
CA ARG A 4 -10.68 -14.10 -25.00
C ARG A 4 -10.31 -14.80 -23.70
N LYS A 5 -9.71 -15.98 -23.80
CA LYS A 5 -9.54 -16.92 -22.67
C LYS A 5 -8.58 -16.33 -21.63
N HIS A 6 -7.46 -15.77 -22.07
CA HIS A 6 -6.44 -15.24 -21.18
C HIS A 6 -6.91 -13.95 -20.49
N LEU A 7 -7.55 -13.05 -21.24
CA LEU A 7 -8.09 -11.81 -20.65
C LEU A 7 -9.16 -12.11 -19.58
N MET A 8 -10.05 -13.07 -19.84
CA MET A 8 -11.04 -13.50 -18.85
C MET A 8 -10.39 -14.10 -17.60
N ALA A 9 -9.34 -14.91 -17.76
CA ALA A 9 -8.61 -15.48 -16.64
C ALA A 9 -7.95 -14.39 -15.76
N VAL A 10 -7.29 -13.41 -16.39
CA VAL A 10 -6.67 -12.28 -15.67
C VAL A 10 -7.72 -11.46 -14.93
N ASN A 11 -8.84 -11.11 -15.58
CA ASN A 11 -9.91 -10.36 -14.93
C ASN A 11 -10.54 -11.11 -13.76
N LYS A 12 -10.71 -12.44 -13.89
CA LYS A 12 -11.19 -13.27 -12.78
C LYS A 12 -10.20 -13.26 -11.61
N ALA A 13 -8.91 -13.36 -11.87
CA ALA A 13 -7.87 -13.32 -10.84
C ALA A 13 -7.83 -11.97 -10.10
N ILE A 14 -7.89 -10.85 -10.83
CA ILE A 14 -7.92 -9.49 -10.26
C ILE A 14 -9.11 -9.33 -9.31
N ARG A 15 -10.32 -9.70 -9.76
CA ARG A 15 -11.54 -9.60 -8.95
C ARG A 15 -11.51 -10.50 -7.73
N ALA A 16 -11.07 -11.75 -7.90
CA ALA A 16 -10.99 -12.71 -6.79
C ALA A 16 -9.98 -12.27 -5.71
N ALA A 17 -8.91 -11.59 -6.13
CA ALA A 17 -7.90 -11.06 -5.22
C ALA A 17 -8.25 -9.70 -4.60
N GLY A 18 -9.28 -9.01 -5.12
CA GLY A 18 -9.65 -7.66 -4.66
C GLY A 18 -8.56 -6.63 -4.94
N LEU A 19 -7.81 -6.77 -6.03
CA LEU A 19 -6.76 -5.81 -6.38
C LEU A 19 -7.39 -4.48 -6.81
N ASP A 20 -6.79 -3.38 -6.36
CA ASP A 20 -7.25 -2.03 -6.67
C ASP A 20 -6.77 -1.61 -8.07
N GLU A 21 -7.74 -1.34 -8.95
CA GLU A 21 -7.49 -0.88 -10.33
C GLU A 21 -7.09 0.60 -10.43
N SER A 22 -7.25 1.37 -9.34
CA SER A 22 -6.88 2.78 -9.26
C SER A 22 -5.64 3.05 -8.39
N GLY A 23 -5.20 2.04 -7.65
CA GLY A 23 -4.14 2.17 -6.64
C GLY A 23 -2.78 1.68 -7.11
N VAL A 24 -1.98 1.21 -6.14
CA VAL A 24 -0.57 0.81 -6.33
C VAL A 24 -0.43 -0.37 -7.30
N ASP A 25 -1.43 -1.24 -7.40
CA ASP A 25 -1.40 -2.41 -8.27
C ASP A 25 -1.86 -2.11 -9.72
N ALA A 26 -2.39 -0.91 -10.01
CA ALA A 26 -2.95 -0.54 -11.32
C ALA A 26 -1.98 -0.79 -12.49
N PRO A 27 -0.68 -0.39 -12.43
CA PRO A 27 0.24 -0.65 -13.54
C PRO A 27 0.48 -2.15 -13.79
N THR A 28 0.44 -2.96 -12.74
CA THR A 28 0.61 -4.42 -12.86
C THR A 28 -0.64 -5.05 -13.49
N ILE A 29 -1.82 -4.56 -13.13
CA ILE A 29 -3.11 -4.97 -13.70
C ILE A 29 -3.18 -4.65 -15.19
N GLU A 30 -2.83 -3.42 -15.58
CA GLU A 30 -2.83 -2.99 -16.97
C GLU A 30 -1.87 -3.81 -17.82
N LEU A 31 -0.62 -3.98 -17.35
CA LEU A 31 0.38 -4.78 -18.03
C LEU A 31 -0.11 -6.22 -18.27
N ALA A 32 -0.70 -6.85 -17.26
CA ALA A 32 -1.22 -8.21 -17.38
C ALA A 32 -2.40 -8.31 -18.37
N ARG A 33 -3.33 -7.34 -18.35
CA ARG A 33 -4.46 -7.28 -19.30
C ARG A 33 -3.97 -7.10 -20.73
N ASP A 34 -2.99 -6.24 -20.96
CA ASP A 34 -2.46 -5.99 -22.29
C ASP A 34 -1.70 -7.19 -22.85
N LEU A 35 -0.91 -7.87 -22.02
CA LEU A 35 -0.24 -9.11 -22.42
C LEU A 35 -1.26 -10.22 -22.70
N ALA A 36 -2.32 -10.33 -21.89
CA ALA A 36 -3.41 -11.27 -22.13
C ALA A 36 -4.12 -11.00 -23.46
N ARG A 37 -4.42 -9.74 -23.76
CA ARG A 37 -5.00 -9.32 -25.06
C ARG A 37 -4.10 -9.67 -26.23
N LYS A 38 -2.78 -9.47 -26.09
CA LYS A 38 -1.80 -9.81 -27.13
C LYS A 38 -1.74 -11.31 -27.37
N ILE A 39 -1.74 -12.14 -26.32
CA ILE A 39 -1.80 -13.60 -26.46
C ILE A 39 -3.12 -14.04 -27.09
N ASP A 40 -4.25 -13.52 -26.61
CA ASP A 40 -5.57 -13.85 -27.16
C ASP A 40 -5.64 -13.47 -28.66
N ALA A 41 -5.12 -12.30 -29.05
CA ALA A 41 -5.13 -11.83 -30.42
C ALA A 41 -4.29 -12.68 -31.39
N VAL A 42 -3.10 -13.09 -30.96
CA VAL A 42 -2.18 -13.91 -31.78
C VAL A 42 -2.57 -15.40 -31.74
N GLY A 43 -3.23 -15.83 -30.67
CA GLY A 43 -3.47 -17.24 -30.34
C GLY A 43 -2.28 -17.83 -29.57
N ALA A 44 -2.57 -18.62 -28.54
CA ALA A 44 -1.55 -19.15 -27.63
C ALA A 44 -0.48 -20.00 -28.35
N GLU A 45 -0.86 -20.74 -29.39
CA GLU A 45 0.05 -21.60 -30.18
C GLU A 45 1.01 -20.79 -31.07
N ASN A 46 0.65 -19.56 -31.42
CA ASN A 46 1.42 -18.68 -32.30
C ASN A 46 2.15 -17.57 -31.52
N ALA A 47 1.95 -17.49 -30.21
CA ALA A 47 2.60 -16.49 -29.37
C ALA A 47 4.11 -16.77 -29.30
N SER A 48 4.93 -15.73 -29.52
CA SER A 48 6.38 -15.87 -29.36
C SER A 48 6.74 -16.22 -27.91
N THR A 49 7.83 -16.95 -27.70
CA THR A 49 8.32 -17.31 -26.37
C THR A 49 8.46 -16.08 -25.47
N ARG A 50 8.99 -14.96 -26.02
CA ARG A 50 9.12 -13.70 -25.29
C ARG A 50 7.78 -13.13 -24.81
N LEU A 51 6.73 -13.22 -25.62
CA LEU A 51 5.39 -12.76 -25.23
C LEU A 51 4.81 -13.64 -24.13
N THR A 52 4.97 -14.96 -24.27
CA THR A 52 4.54 -15.94 -23.26
C THR A 52 5.27 -15.72 -21.94
N ASP A 53 6.59 -15.54 -21.96
CA ASP A 53 7.40 -15.28 -20.76
C ASP A 53 6.99 -13.96 -20.08
N ALA A 54 6.77 -12.90 -20.86
CA ALA A 54 6.28 -11.63 -20.33
C ALA A 54 4.91 -11.79 -19.65
N TYR A 55 3.99 -12.53 -20.27
CA TYR A 55 2.67 -12.81 -19.70
C TYR A 55 2.76 -13.64 -18.41
N LEU A 56 3.59 -14.68 -18.38
CA LEU A 56 3.81 -15.49 -17.19
C LEU A 56 4.44 -14.67 -16.06
N SER A 57 5.42 -13.83 -16.38
CA SER A 57 6.05 -12.91 -15.43
C SER A 57 5.05 -11.91 -14.84
N ALA A 58 4.21 -11.29 -15.68
CA ALA A 58 3.14 -10.39 -15.24
C ALA A 58 2.10 -11.11 -14.38
N SER A 59 1.72 -12.32 -14.76
CA SER A 59 0.82 -13.17 -13.96
C SER A 59 1.42 -13.50 -12.59
N GLY A 60 2.72 -13.79 -12.52
CA GLY A 60 3.42 -14.00 -11.25
C GLY A 60 3.46 -12.75 -10.37
N ARG A 61 3.57 -11.55 -10.97
CA ARG A 61 3.47 -10.27 -10.24
C ARG A 61 2.06 -10.07 -9.68
N LEU A 62 1.01 -10.37 -10.45
CA LEU A 62 -0.38 -10.34 -9.98
C LEU A 62 -0.60 -11.28 -8.79
N THR A 63 -0.10 -12.52 -8.87
CA THR A 63 -0.22 -13.48 -7.76
C THR A 63 0.47 -12.96 -6.49
N ARG A 64 1.64 -12.33 -6.62
CA ARG A 64 2.32 -11.69 -5.47
C ARG A 64 1.54 -10.50 -4.91
N ALA A 65 0.94 -9.68 -5.77
CA ALA A 65 0.06 -8.59 -5.33
C ALA A 65 -1.14 -9.13 -4.55
N ALA A 66 -1.79 -10.18 -5.05
CA ALA A 66 -2.90 -10.83 -4.38
C ALA A 66 -2.52 -11.39 -3.00
N ALA A 67 -1.32 -11.95 -2.87
CA ALA A 67 -0.81 -12.44 -1.59
C ALA A 67 -0.59 -11.29 -0.58
N ARG A 68 -0.11 -10.12 -1.04
CA ARG A 68 0.04 -8.94 -0.18
C ARG A 68 -1.30 -8.46 0.36
N VAL A 69 -2.27 -8.25 -0.53
CA VAL A 69 -3.63 -7.80 -0.15
C VAL A 69 -4.27 -8.75 0.86
N ARG A 70 -4.13 -10.07 0.67
CA ARG A 70 -4.61 -11.06 1.64
C ARG A 70 -3.91 -10.92 2.99
N SER A 71 -2.58 -10.80 3.01
CA SER A 71 -1.82 -10.65 4.25
C SER A 71 -2.20 -9.38 5.01
N GLU A 72 -2.39 -8.26 4.30
CA GLU A 72 -2.82 -6.98 4.88
C GLU A 72 -4.22 -7.10 5.48
N ARG A 73 -5.16 -7.75 4.77
CA ARG A 73 -6.49 -8.02 5.28
C ARG A 73 -6.48 -8.87 6.55
N GLU A 74 -5.72 -9.97 6.57
CA GLU A 74 -5.59 -10.84 7.75
C GLU A 74 -4.94 -10.11 8.95
N ARG A 75 -4.02 -9.17 8.70
CA ARG A 75 -3.45 -8.32 9.76
C ARG A 75 -4.49 -7.34 10.29
N ALA A 76 -5.25 -6.70 9.41
CA ALA A 76 -6.32 -5.78 9.80
C ALA A 76 -7.41 -6.50 10.62
N GLU A 77 -7.81 -7.71 10.21
CA GLU A 77 -8.79 -8.53 10.94
C GLU A 77 -8.29 -8.93 12.34
N ARG A 78 -7.00 -9.30 12.46
CA ARG A 78 -6.38 -9.60 13.76
C ARG A 78 -6.26 -8.37 14.67
N ALA A 79 -5.92 -7.21 14.12
CA ALA A 79 -5.89 -5.96 14.89
C ALA A 79 -7.31 -5.57 15.37
N ALA A 80 -8.32 -5.77 14.52
CA ALA A 80 -9.71 -5.51 14.89
C ALA A 80 -10.26 -6.49 15.94
N SER A 81 -9.77 -7.74 15.98
CA SER A 81 -10.16 -8.73 16.98
C SER A 81 -9.43 -8.56 18.31
N SER A 82 -8.17 -8.12 18.31
CA SER A 82 -7.40 -7.83 19.54
C SER A 82 -7.80 -6.51 20.22
N GLY A 83 -8.42 -5.57 19.49
CA GLY A 83 -8.91 -4.29 20.02
C GLY A 83 -10.20 -4.37 20.87
N ARG A 84 -10.89 -5.52 20.94
CA ARG A 84 -12.13 -5.70 21.71
C ARG A 84 -11.91 -6.11 23.19
N GLY A 85 -10.68 -5.99 23.70
CA GLY A 85 -10.28 -6.38 25.05
C GLY A 85 -9.76 -5.27 25.95
N ARG A 86 -10.03 -3.98 25.68
CA ARG A 86 -9.69 -2.90 26.60
C ARG A 86 -10.91 -2.05 26.94
N ALA A 87 -11.82 -2.66 27.71
CA ALA A 87 -12.78 -1.92 28.52
C ALA A 87 -12.12 -1.49 29.85
N ALA A 88 -12.54 -0.30 30.30
CA ALA A 88 -12.25 0.39 31.55
C ALA A 88 -10.91 1.18 31.61
N PRO A 89 -10.94 2.52 31.50
CA PRO A 89 -9.93 3.34 32.18
C PRO A 89 -10.02 3.07 33.70
N PRO A 90 -8.91 2.89 34.43
CA PRO A 90 -8.97 2.95 35.87
C PRO A 90 -9.41 4.37 36.26
N ALA A 91 -10.42 4.44 37.12
CA ALA A 91 -10.84 5.68 37.76
C ALA A 91 -9.60 6.40 38.31
N ALA A 92 -9.34 7.61 37.82
CA ALA A 92 -8.38 8.51 38.42
C ALA A 92 -9.01 9.04 39.71
N ASP A 93 -8.77 8.30 40.79
CA ASP A 93 -8.86 8.80 42.16
C ASP A 93 -7.77 9.87 42.36
N GLU A 94 -8.10 10.85 43.18
CA GLU A 94 -7.41 12.12 43.32
C GLU A 94 -5.99 12.00 43.91
N GLY A 95 -5.13 12.95 43.53
CA GLY A 95 -4.14 13.51 44.45
C GLY A 95 -2.71 12.96 44.37
N ALA A 96 -1.91 13.49 43.44
CA ALA A 96 -0.48 13.74 43.69
C ALA A 96 0.11 14.72 42.66
N GLY A 97 0.39 15.93 43.16
CA GLY A 97 1.18 17.03 42.58
C GLY A 97 1.69 16.92 41.14
N ALA A 98 1.12 17.73 40.25
CA ALA A 98 1.75 18.07 38.98
C ALA A 98 3.05 18.87 39.24
N PRO A 99 4.22 18.46 38.73
CA PRO A 99 5.33 19.39 38.59
C PRO A 99 4.98 20.39 37.49
N ARG A 100 4.85 21.66 37.89
CA ARG A 100 4.71 22.81 37.01
C ARG A 100 5.91 22.85 36.06
N LEU A 101 5.70 22.47 34.80
CA LEU A 101 6.68 22.69 33.74
C LEU A 101 6.67 24.19 33.41
N GLU A 102 7.66 24.93 33.90
CA GLU A 102 7.95 26.26 33.40
C GLU A 102 8.42 26.13 31.95
N LEU A 103 7.62 26.67 31.02
CA LEU A 103 8.06 26.95 29.66
C LEU A 103 9.20 27.97 29.72
N VAL A 104 10.44 27.50 29.76
CA VAL A 104 11.60 28.31 29.40
C VAL A 104 11.60 28.44 27.88
N GLU A 105 10.83 29.40 27.37
CA GLU A 105 11.00 29.91 26.02
C GLU A 105 12.35 30.64 25.93
N LYS A 106 13.42 29.87 25.70
CA LYS A 106 14.64 30.43 25.10
C LYS A 106 14.65 30.00 23.65
N SER A 107 14.00 30.81 22.83
CA SER A 107 14.10 30.76 21.39
C SER A 107 15.58 30.88 20.98
N PRO A 108 16.16 29.90 20.27
CA PRO A 108 17.54 29.97 19.81
C PRO A 108 17.77 31.05 18.73
N LEU A 109 16.71 31.76 18.29
CA LEU A 109 16.79 32.82 17.29
C LEU A 109 17.23 34.18 17.85
N ASP A 110 17.05 34.45 19.14
CA ASP A 110 17.47 35.74 19.74
C ASP A 110 18.98 35.83 19.96
N ALA A 111 19.67 34.69 20.09
CA ALA A 111 21.13 34.65 20.18
C ALA A 111 21.81 34.95 18.83
N PHE A 112 21.10 34.76 17.70
CA PHE A 112 21.65 34.94 16.36
C PHE A 112 21.55 36.39 15.88
N LEU A 113 20.52 37.13 16.30
CA LEU A 113 20.28 38.51 15.85
C LEU A 113 20.95 39.60 16.71
N GLY A 114 21.59 39.23 17.83
CA GLY A 114 22.27 40.17 18.73
C GLY A 114 23.71 40.57 18.37
N ARG A 115 24.33 40.00 17.30
CA ARG A 115 25.75 40.23 16.96
C ARG A 115 26.03 41.11 15.74
N HIS A 116 25.05 41.87 15.25
CA HIS A 116 25.30 42.93 14.28
C HIS A 116 24.78 44.28 14.77
N LYS A 117 25.37 44.78 15.87
CA LYS A 117 25.51 46.23 16.02
C LYS A 117 26.68 46.67 15.14
N ILE A 118 26.34 47.13 13.94
CA ILE A 118 27.22 47.96 13.12
C ILE A 118 27.35 49.28 13.89
N GLY A 119 28.51 49.46 14.53
CA GLY A 119 28.92 50.76 15.07
C GLY A 119 29.30 51.67 13.91
N ALA A 120 28.67 52.84 13.86
CA ALA A 120 29.22 54.04 13.26
C ALA A 120 30.32 54.63 14.17
#